data_AF-A0A1J7BDS5-F1
#
_entry.id   AF-A0A1J7BDS5-F1
#
_cell.length_a   1.000
_cell.length_b   1.000
_cell.length_c   1.000
_cell.angle_alpha   90.00
_cell.angle_beta   90.00
_cell.angle_gamma   90.00
#
_symmetry.space_group_name_H-M   'P 1'
#
loop_
_entity.id
_entity.type
_entity.pdbx_description
1 polymer ?
#
loop_
_entity_poly.entity_id
_entity_poly.type
_entity_poly.pdbx_seq_one_letter_code
_entity_poly.pdbx_strand_id
1 'polypeptide(L)'
;MWSHVGKSFGDAQVWYVARVDNRAPTLASVALNVRALDASRAIVGSSQVTLPNVPGQSNFDYFGYLGGPPSDTNLTGTPVKIDVSEAHNAFGQAGAVEMPMLRTSEITLALGSEDTNTNAPYSYDLTAKVTNDISREVDGGVTQQVVLYDSAGHVVGGDTGTSDNAPDSLPTGMSYREQWTGIPALHHAVRAVYSVWVG
;
A
#
# COMPACT_ATOMS: atom_id res chain seq x y z
N MET A 1 11.08 -8.62 0.21
CA MET A 1 10.14 -8.21 -0.84
C MET A 1 9.24 -9.40 -1.12
N TRP A 2 7.94 -9.16 -1.27
CA TRP A 2 6.96 -10.14 -1.76
C TRP A 2 6.33 -9.59 -3.04
N SER A 3 5.91 -10.46 -3.96
CA SER A 3 5.19 -10.05 -5.16
C SER A 3 4.29 -11.16 -5.69
N HIS A 4 3.23 -10.77 -6.40
CA HIS A 4 2.32 -11.68 -7.08
C HIS A 4 1.90 -11.12 -8.43
N VAL A 5 1.91 -11.97 -9.46
CA VAL A 5 1.37 -11.66 -10.78
C VAL A 5 -0.01 -12.29 -10.89
N GLY A 6 -1.02 -11.45 -11.08
CA GLY A 6 -2.42 -11.86 -11.15
C GLY A 6 -3.19 -11.02 -12.14
N LYS A 7 -4.49 -10.91 -11.89
CA LYS A 7 -5.41 -10.07 -12.67
C LYS A 7 -6.23 -9.18 -11.76
N SER A 8 -6.53 -7.98 -12.25
CA SER A 8 -7.51 -7.06 -11.67
C SER A 8 -8.38 -6.50 -12.79
N PHE A 9 -9.70 -6.56 -12.63
CA PHE A 9 -10.70 -6.25 -13.65
C PHE A 9 -10.44 -6.93 -15.02
N GLY A 10 -9.85 -8.14 -14.98
CA GLY A 10 -9.48 -8.91 -16.17
C GLY A 10 -8.12 -8.56 -16.78
N ASP A 11 -7.53 -7.43 -16.41
CA ASP A 11 -6.23 -6.98 -16.87
C ASP A 11 -5.09 -7.57 -16.03
N ALA A 12 -3.93 -7.77 -16.65
CA ALA A 12 -2.75 -8.24 -15.93
C ALA A 12 -2.30 -7.18 -14.91
N GLN A 13 -2.02 -7.62 -13.70
CA GLN A 13 -1.56 -6.77 -12.61
C GLN A 13 -0.48 -7.48 -11.82
N VAL A 14 0.45 -6.71 -11.27
CA VAL A 14 1.43 -7.18 -10.32
C VAL A 14 1.24 -6.47 -9.00
N TRP A 15 1.08 -7.23 -7.92
CA TRP A 15 1.13 -6.73 -6.55
C TRP A 15 2.53 -6.92 -5.99
N TYR A 16 2.97 -6.02 -5.13
CA TYR A 16 4.22 -6.16 -4.42
C TYR A 16 4.16 -5.52 -3.04
N VAL A 17 4.98 -6.06 -2.14
CA VAL A 17 5.30 -5.44 -0.85
C VAL A 17 6.80 -5.19 -0.75
N ALA A 18 7.14 -3.92 -0.59
CA ALA A 18 8.49 -3.45 -0.35
C ALA A 18 8.66 -3.11 1.14
N ARG A 19 9.61 -3.80 1.80
CA ARG A 19 9.96 -3.50 3.19
C ARG A 19 11.01 -2.41 3.24
N VAL A 20 10.70 -1.32 3.92
CA VAL A 20 11.60 -0.19 4.17
C VAL A 20 11.99 -0.20 5.63
N ASP A 21 13.29 -0.29 5.89
CA ASP A 21 13.89 -0.31 7.23
C ASP A 21 14.58 1.04 7.48
N ASN A 22 13.97 1.89 8.31
CA ASN A 22 14.59 3.13 8.74
C ASN A 22 15.30 2.92 10.07
N ARG A 23 16.62 2.72 10.01
CA ARG A 23 17.47 2.55 11.19
C ARG A 23 17.96 3.85 11.81
N ALA A 24 17.78 4.98 11.11
CA ALA A 24 18.15 6.28 11.63
C ALA A 24 17.20 6.67 12.79
N PRO A 25 17.65 7.52 13.73
CA PRO A 25 16.79 8.01 14.81
C PRO A 25 15.73 9.01 14.32
N THR A 26 15.88 9.53 13.11
CA THR A 26 15.01 10.54 12.51
C THR A 26 14.12 9.94 11.43
N LEU A 27 13.06 10.66 11.07
CA LEU A 27 12.23 10.33 9.91
C LEU A 27 13.08 10.21 8.63
N ALA A 28 12.71 9.26 7.78
CA ALA A 28 13.26 9.11 6.44
C ALA A 28 12.19 9.47 5.40
N SER A 29 12.61 10.08 4.30
CA SER A 29 11.79 10.18 3.11
C SER A 29 12.45 9.36 2.00
N VAL A 30 11.67 8.47 1.41
CA VAL A 30 12.14 7.44 0.49
C VAL A 30 11.22 7.43 -0.72
N ALA A 31 11.81 7.26 -1.89
CA ALA A 31 11.09 6.89 -3.09
C ALA A 31 11.64 5.58 -3.64
N LEU A 32 10.78 4.85 -4.35
CA LEU A 32 11.10 3.56 -4.94
C LEU A 32 11.00 3.64 -6.45
N ASN A 33 11.98 3.05 -7.14
CA ASN A 33 11.86 2.65 -8.53
C ASN A 33 11.36 1.21 -8.57
N VAL A 34 10.25 0.98 -9.27
CA VAL A 34 9.60 -0.34 -9.37
C VAL A 34 9.55 -0.75 -10.82
N ARG A 35 9.98 -1.97 -11.13
CA ARG A 35 10.04 -2.52 -12.49
C ARG A 35 9.47 -3.93 -12.52
N ALA A 36 8.48 -4.14 -13.38
CA ALA A 36 8.01 -5.46 -13.77
C ALA A 36 8.86 -5.98 -14.93
N LEU A 37 9.40 -7.17 -14.79
CA LEU A 37 10.29 -7.81 -15.77
C LEU A 37 9.67 -9.07 -16.33
N ASP A 38 9.86 -9.32 -17.63
CA ASP A 38 9.53 -10.59 -18.26
C ASP A 38 10.64 -11.65 -18.10
N ALA A 39 10.45 -12.84 -18.67
CA ALA A 39 11.40 -13.95 -18.60
C ALA A 39 12.76 -13.65 -19.27
N SER A 40 12.80 -12.70 -20.21
CA SER A 40 14.04 -12.23 -20.85
C SER A 40 14.75 -11.12 -20.06
N ARG A 41 14.15 -10.68 -18.94
CA ARG A 41 14.54 -9.52 -18.12
C ARG A 41 14.30 -8.16 -18.79
N ALA A 42 13.46 -8.11 -19.81
CA ALA A 42 12.99 -6.84 -20.36
C ALA A 42 11.97 -6.20 -19.41
N ILE A 43 11.99 -4.87 -19.32
CA ILE A 43 11.01 -4.10 -18.54
C ILE A 43 9.69 -4.09 -19.31
N VAL A 44 8.65 -4.64 -18.71
CA VAL A 44 7.28 -4.67 -19.25
C VAL A 44 6.32 -3.77 -18.49
N GLY A 45 6.80 -3.07 -17.47
CA GLY A 45 6.08 -2.06 -16.71
C GLY A 45 6.99 -1.41 -15.69
N SER A 46 6.79 -0.14 -15.40
CA SER A 46 7.57 0.55 -14.38
C SER A 46 6.84 1.74 -13.80
N SER A 47 7.08 2.00 -12.52
CA SER A 47 6.63 3.21 -11.85
C SER A 47 7.71 3.72 -10.91
N GLN A 48 7.59 4.98 -10.52
CA GLN A 48 8.32 5.56 -9.41
C GLN A 48 7.30 6.04 -8.39
N VAL A 49 7.52 5.71 -7.12
CA VAL A 49 6.58 6.03 -6.04
C VAL A 49 7.29 6.68 -4.87
N THR A 50 6.71 7.77 -4.36
CA THR A 50 7.13 8.41 -3.13
C THR A 50 6.37 7.79 -1.97
N LEU A 51 7.08 7.36 -0.93
CA LEU A 51 6.48 6.76 0.26
C LEU A 51 6.11 7.82 1.28
N PRO A 52 5.18 7.52 2.23
CA PRO A 52 5.02 8.35 3.40
C PRO A 52 6.34 8.50 4.18
N ASN A 53 6.43 9.53 5.03
CA ASN A 53 7.58 9.67 5.90
C ASN A 53 7.66 8.46 6.85
N VAL A 54 8.76 7.72 6.78
CA VAL A 54 8.97 6.53 7.60
C VAL A 54 9.62 6.95 8.92
N PRO A 55 8.98 6.73 10.09
CA PRO A 55 9.52 7.10 11.39
C PRO A 55 10.90 6.52 11.63
N GLY A 56 11.70 7.21 12.43
CA GLY A 56 12.99 6.69 12.88
C GLY A 56 12.84 5.37 13.61
N GLN A 57 13.84 4.49 13.47
CA GLN A 57 13.90 3.18 14.12
C GLN A 57 12.66 2.32 13.89
N SER A 58 12.13 2.34 12.66
CA SER A 58 10.90 1.64 12.30
C SER A 58 11.02 0.86 11.00
N ASN A 59 10.11 -0.10 10.81
CA ASN A 59 9.92 -0.80 9.56
C ASN A 59 8.55 -0.42 8.98
N PHE A 60 8.52 -0.21 7.66
CA PHE A 60 7.30 0.05 6.91
C PHE A 60 7.21 -0.91 5.73
N ASP A 61 6.12 -1.68 5.67
CA ASP A 61 5.82 -2.55 4.54
C ASP A 61 4.88 -1.79 3.60
N TYR A 62 5.41 -1.30 2.48
CA TYR A 62 4.64 -0.57 1.47
C TYR A 62 4.00 -1.54 0.48
N PHE A 63 2.69 -1.46 0.30
CA PHE A 63 1.97 -2.18 -0.75
C PHE A 63 1.85 -1.32 -2.00
N GLY A 64 2.13 -1.90 -3.15
CA GLY A 64 1.89 -1.24 -4.42
C GLY A 64 1.56 -2.22 -5.53
N TYR A 65 1.18 -1.68 -6.67
CA TYR A 65 0.88 -2.47 -7.85
C TYR A 65 1.32 -1.79 -9.17
N LEU A 66 1.46 -2.59 -10.22
CA LEU A 66 1.67 -2.16 -11.61
C LEU A 66 0.70 -2.91 -12.52
N GLY A 67 0.12 -2.24 -13.52
CA GLY A 67 -0.91 -2.86 -14.37
C GLY A 67 -2.27 -2.93 -13.67
N GLY A 68 -3.31 -3.16 -14.46
CA GLY A 68 -4.70 -3.23 -14.01
C GLY A 68 -5.23 -1.92 -13.39
N PRO A 69 -6.53 -1.63 -13.43
CA PRO A 69 -7.09 -0.49 -12.71
C PRO A 69 -6.83 -0.60 -11.20
N PRO A 70 -6.60 0.52 -10.48
CA PRO A 70 -6.48 1.90 -10.98
C PRO A 70 -5.03 2.32 -11.30
N SER A 71 -4.18 1.43 -11.81
CA SER A 71 -2.79 1.76 -12.16
C SER A 71 -2.71 2.68 -13.37
N ASP A 72 -1.97 3.77 -13.24
CA ASP A 72 -1.55 4.58 -14.39
C ASP A 72 -0.47 3.88 -15.24
N THR A 73 0.06 2.74 -14.77
CA THR A 73 1.08 1.97 -15.48
C THR A 73 0.43 0.83 -16.24
N ASN A 74 0.42 0.89 -17.57
CA ASN A 74 0.07 -0.24 -18.41
C ASN A 74 1.23 -1.24 -18.51
N LEU A 75 0.91 -2.53 -18.40
CA LEU A 75 1.88 -3.59 -18.67
C LEU A 75 1.93 -3.88 -20.18
N THR A 76 3.13 -3.88 -20.76
CA THR A 76 3.35 -4.13 -22.20
C THR A 76 3.64 -5.60 -22.52
N GLY A 77 3.71 -6.47 -21.50
CA GLY A 77 4.01 -7.89 -21.63
C GLY A 77 3.64 -8.67 -20.36
N THR A 78 4.02 -9.95 -20.30
CA THR A 78 3.73 -10.82 -19.16
C THR A 78 4.87 -10.73 -18.13
N PRO A 79 4.64 -10.09 -16.97
CA PRO A 79 5.66 -10.01 -15.94
C PRO A 79 5.82 -11.37 -15.26
N VAL A 80 7.06 -11.69 -14.88
CA VAL A 80 7.40 -12.88 -14.08
C VAL A 80 8.20 -12.52 -12.82
N LYS A 81 8.67 -11.26 -12.73
CA LYS A 81 9.48 -10.76 -11.62
C LYS A 81 9.22 -9.28 -11.39
N ILE A 82 9.35 -8.84 -10.13
CA ILE A 82 9.43 -7.43 -9.76
C ILE A 82 10.81 -7.14 -9.19
N ASP A 83 11.39 -6.02 -9.63
CA ASP A 83 12.56 -5.42 -9.04
C ASP A 83 12.16 -4.07 -8.41
N VAL A 84 12.50 -3.90 -7.13
CA VAL A 84 12.33 -2.66 -6.37
C VAL A 84 13.70 -2.19 -5.94
N SER A 85 13.96 -0.90 -6.14
CA SER A 85 15.20 -0.23 -5.71
C SER A 85 14.90 1.16 -5.20
N GLU A 86 15.79 1.73 -4.39
CA GLU A 86 15.69 3.13 -3.99
C GLU A 86 15.80 4.06 -5.20
N ALA A 87 14.98 5.10 -5.22
CA ALA A 87 15.00 6.14 -6.23
C ALA A 87 15.74 7.39 -5.71
N HIS A 88 17.05 7.42 -5.91
CA HIS A 88 17.89 8.57 -5.50
C HIS A 88 17.60 9.87 -6.29
N ASN A 89 16.89 9.77 -7.41
CA ASN A 89 16.60 10.87 -8.33
C ASN A 89 15.09 11.14 -8.45
N ALA A 90 14.30 10.81 -7.42
CA ALA A 90 12.84 10.89 -7.49
C ALA A 90 12.32 12.33 -7.55
N PHE A 91 12.48 12.97 -8.72
CA PHE A 91 11.99 14.28 -9.17
C PHE A 91 11.64 15.30 -8.08
N GLY A 92 12.48 15.40 -7.05
CA GLY A 92 12.29 16.29 -5.90
C GLY A 92 11.05 16.02 -5.05
N GLN A 93 10.47 14.80 -4.99
CA GLN A 93 9.34 14.51 -4.08
C GLN A 93 9.74 13.81 -2.79
N ALA A 94 10.69 12.86 -2.86
CA ALA A 94 11.28 12.28 -1.65
C ALA A 94 12.05 13.38 -0.89
N GLY A 95 11.54 13.74 0.29
CA GLY A 95 12.07 14.77 1.18
C GLY A 95 11.45 16.15 0.99
N ALA A 96 10.59 16.34 -0.01
CA ALA A 96 9.96 17.63 -0.30
C ALA A 96 8.49 17.71 0.12
N VAL A 97 7.82 16.57 0.23
CA VAL A 97 6.42 16.49 0.69
C VAL A 97 6.40 15.81 2.06
N GLU A 98 5.88 16.52 3.06
CA GLU A 98 5.54 15.91 4.35
C GLU A 98 4.26 15.09 4.16
N MET A 99 4.40 13.76 4.19
CA MET A 99 3.32 12.79 4.18
C MET A 99 3.29 12.08 5.53
N PRO A 100 2.87 12.77 6.61
CA PRO A 100 2.83 12.18 7.93
C PRO A 100 1.78 11.06 7.99
N MET A 101 2.09 10.01 8.74
CA MET A 101 1.13 8.94 9.00
C MET A 101 0.13 9.35 10.07
N LEU A 102 -1.12 8.94 9.88
CA LEU A 102 -2.16 9.02 10.90
C LEU A 102 -2.16 7.74 11.73
N ARG A 103 -2.54 7.87 13.01
CA ARG A 103 -2.62 6.71 13.90
C ARG A 103 -3.83 5.83 13.56
N THR A 104 -3.58 4.55 13.33
CA THR A 104 -4.61 3.52 13.16
C THR A 104 -4.75 2.68 14.43
N SER A 105 -5.98 2.28 14.75
CA SER A 105 -6.29 1.45 15.93
C SER A 105 -7.60 0.69 15.73
N GLU A 106 -7.92 -0.22 16.64
CA GLU A 106 -9.17 -1.00 16.61
C GLU A 106 -9.39 -1.73 15.28
N ILE A 107 -8.31 -2.25 14.70
CA ILE A 107 -8.32 -2.95 13.41
C ILE A 107 -9.01 -4.31 13.60
N THR A 108 -10.11 -4.51 12.87
CA THR A 108 -10.82 -5.79 12.80
C THR A 108 -10.76 -6.28 11.36
N LEU A 109 -10.36 -7.54 11.19
CA LEU A 109 -10.28 -8.22 9.91
C LEU A 109 -11.29 -9.38 9.90
N ALA A 110 -12.11 -9.47 8.86
CA ALA A 110 -13.05 -10.56 8.66
C ALA A 110 -12.92 -11.10 7.24
N LEU A 111 -13.21 -12.39 7.06
CA LEU A 111 -13.33 -12.95 5.72
C LEU A 111 -14.58 -12.34 5.06
N GLY A 112 -14.38 -11.67 3.94
CA GLY A 112 -15.44 -11.04 3.16
C GLY A 112 -16.11 -12.00 2.20
N SER A 113 -16.99 -11.47 1.35
CA SER A 113 -17.49 -12.19 0.18
C SER A 113 -16.44 -12.30 -0.92
N GLU A 114 -16.58 -13.29 -1.81
CA GLU A 114 -15.75 -13.45 -2.99
C GLU A 114 -15.66 -12.13 -3.79
N ASP A 115 -14.44 -11.68 -4.07
CA ASP A 115 -14.19 -10.52 -4.92
C ASP A 115 -14.01 -10.98 -6.37
N THR A 116 -14.92 -10.56 -7.24
CA THR A 116 -14.92 -10.97 -8.65
C THR A 116 -13.98 -10.15 -9.53
N ASN A 117 -13.37 -9.09 -8.99
CA ASN A 117 -12.49 -8.22 -9.75
C ASN A 117 -11.07 -8.75 -9.80
N THR A 118 -10.65 -9.52 -8.80
CA THR A 118 -9.33 -10.13 -8.74
C THR A 118 -9.43 -11.64 -8.93
N ASN A 119 -8.31 -12.27 -9.29
CA ASN A 119 -8.20 -13.74 -9.31
C ASN A 119 -7.68 -14.32 -7.99
N ALA A 120 -7.73 -13.54 -6.90
CA ALA A 120 -7.33 -13.99 -5.58
C ALA A 120 -8.41 -14.91 -4.97
N PRO A 121 -8.03 -16.06 -4.39
CA PRO A 121 -8.98 -17.03 -3.82
C PRO A 121 -9.62 -16.58 -2.50
N TYR A 122 -9.08 -15.55 -1.85
CA TYR A 122 -9.63 -14.99 -0.61
C TYR A 122 -9.83 -13.48 -0.75
N SER A 123 -10.86 -13.00 -0.07
CA SER A 123 -11.25 -11.59 0.00
C SER A 123 -11.58 -11.26 1.45
N TYR A 124 -11.10 -10.12 1.93
CA TYR A 124 -11.24 -9.70 3.32
C TYR A 124 -11.88 -8.32 3.45
N ASP A 125 -12.68 -8.17 4.49
CA ASP A 125 -13.22 -6.89 4.93
C ASP A 125 -12.44 -6.41 6.15
N LEU A 126 -12.19 -5.11 6.23
CA LEU A 126 -11.47 -4.50 7.35
C LEU A 126 -12.23 -3.29 7.86
N THR A 127 -12.28 -3.15 9.19
CA THR A 127 -12.68 -1.89 9.83
C THR A 127 -11.57 -1.39 10.72
N ALA A 128 -11.43 -0.07 10.82
CA ALA A 128 -10.41 0.54 11.67
C ALA A 128 -10.87 1.91 12.17
N LYS A 129 -10.22 2.38 13.25
CA LYS A 129 -10.27 3.77 13.69
C LYS A 129 -9.03 4.49 13.22
N VAL A 130 -9.21 5.59 12.52
CA VAL A 130 -8.11 6.50 12.12
C VAL A 130 -8.21 7.74 12.97
N THR A 131 -7.11 8.16 13.59
CA THR A 131 -7.04 9.36 14.43
C THR A 131 -5.96 10.29 13.91
N ASN A 132 -6.29 11.56 13.74
CA ASN A 132 -5.27 12.58 13.52
C ASN A 132 -4.54 12.87 14.83
N ASP A 133 -3.33 12.36 15.00
CA ASP A 133 -2.43 12.66 16.13
C ASP A 133 -1.34 13.67 15.78
N ILE A 134 -1.41 14.27 14.59
CA ILE A 134 -0.52 15.35 14.14
C ILE A 134 -0.98 16.67 14.78
N SER A 135 -0.05 17.58 15.04
CA SER A 135 -0.29 18.88 15.69
C SER A 135 -1.03 19.92 14.83
N ARG A 136 -1.63 19.52 13.70
CA ARG A 136 -2.44 20.38 12.82
C ARG A 136 -3.63 19.62 12.25
N GLU A 137 -4.63 20.36 11.77
CA GLU A 137 -5.71 19.81 10.95
C GLU A 137 -5.15 19.21 9.65
N VAL A 138 -5.83 18.16 9.18
CA VAL A 138 -5.50 17.47 7.93
C VAL A 138 -6.67 17.55 6.98
N ASP A 139 -6.39 17.76 5.70
CA ASP A 139 -7.40 17.64 4.66
C ASP A 139 -7.75 16.15 4.43
N GLY A 140 -8.98 15.89 3.96
CA GLY A 140 -9.53 14.54 3.78
C GLY A 140 -8.86 13.68 2.70
N GLY A 141 -7.99 14.28 1.88
CA GLY A 141 -7.19 13.57 0.87
C GLY A 141 -6.13 12.68 1.51
N VAL A 142 -6.54 11.53 2.05
CA VAL A 142 -5.61 10.56 2.65
C VAL A 142 -5.44 9.36 1.73
N THR A 143 -4.18 8.93 1.61
CA THR A 143 -3.84 7.64 1.01
C THR A 143 -3.85 6.58 2.11
N GLN A 144 -4.35 5.40 1.78
CA GLN A 144 -4.50 4.29 2.69
C GLN A 144 -4.09 2.98 2.05
N GLN A 145 -3.52 2.08 2.85
CA GLN A 145 -3.19 0.73 2.40
C GLN A 145 -3.49 -0.30 3.49
N VAL A 146 -3.72 -1.54 3.05
CA VAL A 146 -3.78 -2.73 3.89
C VAL A 146 -2.73 -3.73 3.40
N VAL A 147 -1.93 -4.29 4.33
CA VAL A 147 -1.08 -5.46 4.06
C VAL A 147 -1.58 -6.63 4.90
N LEU A 148 -1.85 -7.76 4.24
CA LEU A 148 -2.36 -8.97 4.87
C LEU A 148 -1.25 -9.99 5.12
N TYR A 149 -1.29 -10.63 6.30
CA TYR A 149 -0.31 -11.62 6.73
C TYR A 149 -0.96 -12.93 7.17
N ASP A 150 -0.28 -14.04 6.85
CA ASP A 150 -0.59 -15.35 7.41
C ASP A 150 -0.13 -15.48 8.88
N SER A 151 -0.39 -16.64 9.49
CA SER A 151 -0.01 -16.94 10.88
C SER A 151 1.49 -17.09 11.10
N ALA A 152 2.27 -17.30 10.03
CA ALA A 152 3.73 -17.33 10.06
C ALA A 152 4.34 -15.92 9.88
N GLY A 153 3.52 -14.91 9.59
CA GLY A 153 3.95 -13.53 9.38
C GLY A 153 4.43 -13.25 7.94
N HIS A 154 4.11 -14.10 6.98
CA HIS A 154 4.36 -13.82 5.56
C HIS A 154 3.26 -12.94 4.98
N VAL A 155 3.63 -12.08 4.04
CA VAL A 155 2.67 -11.31 3.23
C VAL A 155 1.89 -12.28 2.33
N VAL A 156 0.57 -12.14 2.31
CA VAL A 156 -0.32 -12.97 1.48
C VAL A 156 -1.27 -12.18 0.59
N GLY A 157 -1.33 -10.86 0.76
CA GLY A 157 -2.24 -10.00 0.03
C GLY A 157 -2.20 -8.57 0.57
N GLY A 158 -3.11 -7.75 0.07
CA GLY A 158 -3.20 -6.34 0.42
C GLY A 158 -3.92 -5.54 -0.64
N ASP A 159 -4.15 -4.28 -0.33
CA ASP A 159 -4.75 -3.31 -1.24
C ASP A 159 -4.32 -1.88 -0.86
N THR A 160 -4.51 -0.91 -1.75
CA THR A 160 -4.21 0.50 -1.53
C THR A 160 -5.15 1.40 -2.31
N GLY A 161 -5.45 2.57 -1.78
CA GLY A 161 -6.36 3.53 -2.40
C GLY A 161 -6.50 4.82 -1.61
N THR A 162 -7.51 5.61 -1.95
CA THR A 162 -7.93 6.79 -1.18
C THR A 162 -9.07 6.44 -0.25
N SER A 163 -9.23 7.17 0.86
CA SER A 163 -10.36 6.98 1.77
C SER A 163 -11.61 7.68 1.27
N ASP A 164 -12.70 6.91 1.15
CA ASP A 164 -14.04 7.46 0.89
C ASP A 164 -14.75 7.89 2.19
N ASN A 165 -14.21 7.51 3.35
CA ASN A 165 -14.79 7.79 4.67
C ASN A 165 -14.06 8.91 5.43
N ALA A 166 -12.90 9.35 4.94
CA ALA A 166 -12.18 10.47 5.52
C ALA A 166 -13.02 11.75 5.36
N PRO A 167 -13.22 12.53 6.45
CA PRO A 167 -13.91 13.82 6.33
C PRO A 167 -13.04 14.81 5.55
N ASP A 168 -13.67 15.77 4.87
CA ASP A 168 -12.99 16.84 4.12
C ASP A 168 -11.90 17.55 4.96
N SER A 169 -12.12 17.69 6.26
CA SER A 169 -11.10 18.08 7.23
C SER A 169 -11.17 17.25 8.50
N LEU A 170 -10.01 16.91 9.05
CA LEU A 170 -9.84 16.11 10.25
C LEU A 170 -8.99 16.89 11.28
N PRO A 171 -9.61 17.55 12.27
CA PRO A 171 -8.89 18.27 13.32
C PRO A 171 -8.00 17.37 14.18
N THR A 172 -6.98 17.96 14.80
CA THR A 172 -6.10 17.25 15.75
C THR A 172 -6.90 16.59 16.87
N GLY A 173 -6.59 15.33 17.15
CA GLY A 173 -7.23 14.50 18.17
C GLY A 173 -8.56 13.87 17.73
N MET A 174 -9.12 14.26 16.58
CA MET A 174 -10.35 13.68 16.06
C MET A 174 -10.10 12.38 15.33
N SER A 175 -11.16 11.57 15.21
CA SER A 175 -11.10 10.26 14.58
C SER A 175 -12.32 9.99 13.72
N TYR A 176 -12.13 9.18 12.68
CA TYR A 176 -13.19 8.61 11.86
C TYR A 176 -13.06 7.08 11.79
N ARG A 177 -14.09 6.42 11.24
CA ARG A 177 -14.08 4.97 11.01
C ARG A 177 -13.83 4.70 9.54
N GLU A 178 -12.87 3.83 9.29
CA GLU A 178 -12.65 3.28 7.95
C GLU A 178 -13.35 1.95 7.81
N GLN A 179 -13.85 1.69 6.60
CA GLN A 179 -14.29 0.39 6.16
C GLN A 179 -13.71 0.06 4.78
N TRP A 180 -13.11 -1.12 4.69
CA TRP A 180 -12.68 -1.75 3.46
C TRP A 180 -13.50 -3.01 3.20
N THR A 181 -13.74 -3.28 1.93
CA THR A 181 -14.33 -4.53 1.46
C THR A 181 -13.54 -5.04 0.28
N GLY A 182 -13.43 -6.36 0.13
CA GLY A 182 -12.84 -6.92 -1.08
C GLY A 182 -11.30 -6.95 -1.12
N ILE A 183 -10.61 -6.87 0.03
CA ILE A 183 -9.14 -6.86 0.06
C ILE A 183 -8.62 -8.24 -0.38
N PRO A 184 -7.88 -8.34 -1.50
CA PRO A 184 -7.54 -9.65 -2.07
C PRO A 184 -6.36 -10.31 -1.34
N ALA A 185 -6.42 -11.64 -1.23
CA ALA A 185 -5.33 -12.46 -0.70
C ALA A 185 -5.20 -13.84 -1.38
N LEU A 186 -3.94 -14.28 -1.53
CA LEU A 186 -3.59 -15.57 -2.14
C LEU A 186 -3.70 -16.75 -1.17
N HIS A 187 -3.59 -16.45 0.12
CA HIS A 187 -3.66 -17.41 1.20
C HIS A 187 -4.46 -16.82 2.36
N HIS A 188 -4.87 -17.69 3.28
CA HIS A 188 -5.63 -17.26 4.45
C HIS A 188 -4.83 -16.28 5.32
N ALA A 189 -5.32 -15.05 5.44
CA ALA A 189 -4.78 -14.03 6.31
C ALA A 189 -5.38 -14.14 7.72
N VAL A 190 -4.56 -13.85 8.73
CA VAL A 190 -5.00 -13.78 10.14
C VAL A 190 -4.67 -12.42 10.78
N ARG A 191 -3.92 -11.57 10.07
CA ARG A 191 -3.50 -10.27 10.55
C ARG A 191 -3.47 -9.28 9.41
N ALA A 192 -3.93 -8.06 9.67
CA ALA A 192 -3.78 -6.92 8.79
C ALA A 192 -2.89 -5.86 9.45
N VAL A 193 -2.09 -5.19 8.64
CA VAL A 193 -1.49 -3.89 8.99
C VAL A 193 -2.19 -2.85 8.12
N TYR A 194 -2.86 -1.90 8.77
CA TYR A 194 -3.56 -0.81 8.11
C TYR A 194 -2.80 0.49 8.35
N SER A 195 -2.41 1.18 7.28
CA SER A 195 -1.62 2.41 7.32
C SER A 195 -2.31 3.49 6.53
N VAL A 196 -2.30 4.72 7.06
CA VAL A 196 -2.92 5.90 6.46
C VAL A 196 -1.94 7.05 6.54
N TRP A 197 -1.81 7.82 5.47
CA TRP A 197 -1.00 9.03 5.44
C TRP A 197 -1.65 10.10 4.61
N VAL A 198 -1.24 11.33 4.87
CA VAL A 198 -1.70 12.52 4.15
C VAL A 198 -1.11 12.54 2.76
N GLY A 199 -1.96 12.78 1.75
CA GLY A 199 -1.58 12.94 0.35
C GLY A 199 -1.22 14.37 -0.01
#